data_AF-A0A963TPS9-F1
#
_entry.id   AF-A0A963TPS9-F1
#
_cell.length_a   1.000
_cell.length_b   1.000
_cell.length_c   1.000
_cell.angle_alpha   90.00
_cell.angle_beta   90.00
_cell.angle_gamma   90.00
#
_symmetry.space_group_name_H-M   'P 1'
#
loop_
_entity.id
_entity.type
_entity.pdbx_description
1 polymer ?
#
loop_
_entity_poly.entity_id
_entity_poly.type
_entity_poly.pdbx_seq_one_letter_code
_entity_poly.pdbx_strand_id
1 'polypeptide(L)'
;MRARIFAAKAPDGAWEAKIGPGRLQDLELLAQMVTLMAADPARRVEAQLRAGQRAGFLTKEEEAALQSGYRFLWRLQAGGRLLSDRPLEMEALGEGGRAFLLRETGCEDLDGLSTRLADTVAAVAAIVGRHLPAPEG
;
A
#
# COMPACT_ATOMS: atom_id res chain seq x y z
N MET A 1 10.31 3.42 14.56
CA MET A 1 9.29 2.34 14.41
C MET A 1 9.35 1.71 13.02
N ARG A 2 9.16 2.48 11.94
CA ARG A 2 9.25 2.01 10.54
C ARG A 2 10.45 1.09 10.23
N ALA A 3 11.67 1.50 10.60
CA ALA A 3 12.87 0.70 10.41
C ALA A 3 12.80 -0.68 11.09
N ARG A 4 12.31 -0.73 12.33
CA ARG A 4 12.15 -1.99 13.08
C ARG A 4 11.17 -2.96 12.39
N ILE A 5 10.12 -2.44 11.76
CA ILE A 5 9.16 -3.27 11.01
C ILE A 5 9.84 -3.90 9.80
N PHE A 6 10.57 -3.12 9.02
CA PHE A 6 11.24 -3.62 7.80
C PHE A 6 12.40 -4.55 8.11
N ALA A 7 13.12 -4.34 9.22
CA ALA A 7 14.15 -5.27 9.69
C ALA A 7 13.54 -6.61 10.17
N ALA A 8 12.32 -6.60 10.70
CA ALA A 8 11.69 -7.81 11.25
C ALA A 8 11.08 -8.72 10.18
N LYS A 9 10.68 -8.18 9.02
CA LYS A 9 10.04 -8.97 7.97
C LYS A 9 10.34 -8.40 6.58
N ALA A 10 10.97 -9.24 5.76
CA ALA A 10 11.17 -8.97 4.34
C ALA A 10 9.84 -9.06 3.56
N PRO A 11 9.69 -8.33 2.44
CA PRO A 11 8.61 -8.56 1.49
C PRO A 11 8.64 -10.01 0.98
N ASP A 12 7.48 -10.66 0.90
CA ASP A 12 7.39 -12.08 0.54
C ASP A 12 6.60 -12.29 -0.76
N GLY A 13 7.33 -12.57 -1.85
CA GLY A 13 6.77 -12.85 -3.18
C GLY A 13 6.54 -11.61 -4.07
N ALA A 14 6.33 -11.88 -5.37
CA ALA A 14 6.16 -10.84 -6.40
C ALA A 14 4.88 -10.00 -6.19
N TRP A 15 3.88 -10.57 -5.52
CA TRP A 15 2.56 -9.97 -5.30
C TRP A 15 2.37 -9.41 -3.87
N GLU A 16 3.46 -9.25 -3.12
CA GLU A 16 3.43 -8.68 -1.77
C GLU A 16 2.89 -7.24 -1.79
N ALA A 17 1.73 -7.02 -1.19
CA ALA A 17 1.04 -5.74 -1.16
C ALA A 17 1.14 -5.00 0.19
N LYS A 18 1.54 -5.69 1.26
CA LYS A 18 1.48 -5.19 2.62
C LYS A 18 2.82 -4.71 3.16
N ILE A 19 3.87 -5.52 3.06
CA ILE A 19 5.13 -5.28 3.77
C ILE A 19 6.23 -4.84 2.82
N GLY A 20 6.85 -3.70 3.14
CA GLY A 20 8.01 -3.15 2.43
C GLY A 20 7.82 -1.68 2.03
N PRO A 21 8.87 -1.04 1.50
CA PRO A 21 8.80 0.34 1.03
C PRO A 21 7.67 0.52 0.00
N GLY A 22 6.88 1.59 0.15
CA GLY A 22 5.77 1.93 -0.75
C GLY A 22 4.54 1.03 -0.67
N ARG A 23 4.54 0.02 0.21
CA ARG A 23 3.41 -0.91 0.38
C ARG A 23 2.46 -0.45 1.49
N LEU A 24 1.39 -1.21 1.69
CA LEU A 24 0.28 -0.82 2.56
C LEU A 24 0.75 -0.37 3.95
N GLN A 25 1.62 -1.13 4.60
CA GLN A 25 2.11 -0.82 5.95
C GLN A 25 2.95 0.47 5.97
N ASP A 26 3.71 0.73 4.92
CA ASP A 26 4.52 1.94 4.81
C ASP A 26 3.65 3.20 4.68
N LEU A 27 2.64 3.09 3.82
CA LEU A 27 1.62 4.13 3.63
C LEU A 27 0.83 4.38 4.91
N GLU A 28 0.39 3.31 5.60
CA GLU A 28 -0.34 3.41 6.87
C GLU A 28 0.48 4.15 7.93
N LEU A 29 1.78 3.91 8.02
CA LEU A 29 2.66 4.62 8.94
C LEU A 29 2.75 6.13 8.61
N LEU A 30 2.81 6.49 7.32
CA LEU A 30 2.74 7.90 6.91
C LEU A 30 1.40 8.53 7.30
N ALA A 31 0.28 7.86 7.01
CA ALA A 31 -1.06 8.34 7.35
C ALA A 31 -1.24 8.57 8.85
N GLN A 32 -0.75 7.63 9.67
CA GLN A 32 -0.75 7.74 11.13
C GLN A 32 0.11 8.91 11.60
N MET A 33 1.32 9.07 11.04
CA MET A 33 2.21 10.19 11.39
C MET A 33 1.55 11.55 11.11
N VAL A 34 1.05 11.78 9.90
CA VAL A 34 0.47 13.09 9.54
C VAL A 34 -0.79 13.41 10.33
N THR A 35 -1.56 12.39 10.73
CA THR A 35 -2.76 12.58 11.56
C THR A 35 -2.39 12.93 13.00
N LEU A 36 -1.38 12.27 13.55
CA LEU A 36 -0.85 12.57 14.88
C LEU A 36 -0.33 14.01 14.93
N MET A 37 0.43 14.43 13.92
CA MET A 37 0.93 15.82 13.81
C MET A 37 -0.21 16.83 13.64
N ALA A 38 -1.29 16.46 12.95
CA ALA A 38 -2.48 17.29 12.78
C ALA A 38 -3.39 17.36 14.02
N ALA A 39 -3.09 16.61 15.09
CA ALA A 39 -3.95 16.46 16.26
C ALA A 39 -5.41 16.06 15.92
N ASP A 40 -5.60 15.28 14.85
CA ASP A 40 -6.92 14.85 14.38
C ASP A 40 -7.25 13.44 14.91
N PRO A 41 -8.48 13.16 15.39
CA PRO A 41 -8.85 11.85 15.95
C PRO A 41 -9.16 10.77 14.91
N ALA A 42 -8.92 11.01 13.61
CA ALA A 42 -9.20 10.07 12.54
C ALA A 42 -8.50 8.71 12.73
N ARG A 43 -9.29 7.63 12.65
CA ARG A 43 -8.78 6.25 12.78
C ARG A 43 -8.66 5.49 11.46
N ARG A 44 -9.37 5.94 10.43
CA ARG A 44 -9.34 5.32 9.10
C ARG A 44 -8.26 5.98 8.24
N VAL A 45 -7.47 5.18 7.53
CA VAL A 45 -6.35 5.66 6.68
C VAL A 45 -6.80 6.76 5.72
N GLU A 46 -7.97 6.59 5.09
CA GLU A 46 -8.47 7.57 4.15
C GLU A 46 -8.79 8.92 4.81
N ALA A 47 -9.29 8.90 6.05
CA ALA A 47 -9.56 10.11 6.83
C ALA A 47 -8.28 10.73 7.38
N GLN A 48 -7.31 9.90 7.75
CA GLN A 48 -5.98 10.29 8.18
C GLN A 48 -5.21 11.07 7.11
N LEU A 49 -5.21 10.55 5.86
CA LEU A 49 -4.61 11.23 4.72
C LEU A 49 -5.24 12.61 4.46
N ARG A 50 -6.58 12.71 4.54
CA ARG A 50 -7.29 14.00 4.43
C ARG A 50 -6.98 14.96 5.58
N ALA A 51 -6.78 14.45 6.80
CA ALA A 51 -6.36 15.28 7.93
C ALA A 51 -4.96 15.86 7.70
N GLY A 52 -4.02 15.02 7.25
CA GLY A 52 -2.66 15.45 6.88
C GLY A 52 -2.65 16.52 5.78
N GLN A 53 -3.48 16.36 4.75
CA GLN A 53 -3.61 17.35 3.68
C GLN A 53 -4.19 18.67 4.18
N ARG A 54 -5.27 18.65 4.97
CA ARG A 54 -5.88 19.88 5.53
C ARG A 54 -4.93 20.64 6.46
N ALA A 55 -4.08 19.90 7.18
CA ALA A 55 -3.07 20.47 8.06
C ALA A 55 -1.78 20.93 7.33
N GLY A 56 -1.69 20.73 6.01
CA GLY A 56 -0.56 21.18 5.19
C GLY A 56 0.65 20.24 5.19
N PHE A 57 0.54 19.03 5.76
CA PHE A 57 1.62 18.03 5.74
C PHE A 57 1.69 17.26 4.42
N LEU A 58 0.59 17.18 3.66
CA LEU A 58 0.53 16.54 2.36
C LEU A 58 0.02 17.54 1.32
N THR A 59 0.57 17.50 0.11
CA THR A 59 -0.06 18.20 -1.01
C THR A 59 -1.36 17.49 -1.42
N LYS A 60 -2.20 18.17 -2.21
CA LYS A 60 -3.42 17.58 -2.75
C LYS A 60 -3.10 16.39 -3.67
N GLU A 61 -2.02 16.51 -4.44
CA GLU A 61 -1.55 15.51 -5.38
C GLU A 61 -1.01 14.28 -4.64
N GLU A 62 -0.26 14.48 -3.56
CA GLU A 62 0.23 13.40 -2.71
C GLU A 62 -0.91 12.67 -2.00
N GLU A 63 -1.87 13.40 -1.43
CA GLU A 63 -3.06 12.81 -0.80
C GLU A 63 -3.83 11.93 -1.79
N ALA A 64 -4.08 12.44 -2.99
CA ALA A 64 -4.83 11.70 -4.02
C ALA A 64 -4.08 10.43 -4.47
N ALA A 65 -2.76 10.53 -4.66
CA ALA A 65 -1.91 9.38 -5.02
C ALA A 65 -1.91 8.32 -3.91
N LEU A 66 -1.76 8.72 -2.64
CA LEU A 66 -1.79 7.82 -1.49
C LEU A 66 -3.17 7.16 -1.32
N GLN A 67 -4.26 7.90 -1.48
CA GLN A 67 -5.61 7.33 -1.44
C GLN A 67 -5.83 6.27 -2.52
N SER A 68 -5.35 6.53 -3.75
CA SER A 68 -5.43 5.59 -4.86
C SER A 68 -4.59 4.34 -4.58
N GLY A 69 -3.34 4.53 -4.14
CA GLY A 69 -2.43 3.45 -3.80
C GLY A 69 -2.95 2.59 -2.65
N TYR A 70 -3.46 3.20 -1.58
CA TYR A 70 -4.07 2.50 -0.45
C TYR A 70 -5.22 1.60 -0.90
N ARG A 71 -6.17 2.13 -1.69
CA ARG A 71 -7.31 1.34 -2.19
C ARG A 71 -6.86 0.15 -3.02
N PHE A 72 -5.91 0.36 -3.94
CA PHE A 72 -5.40 -0.70 -4.80
C PHE A 72 -4.68 -1.80 -3.99
N LEU A 73 -3.71 -1.41 -3.15
CA LEU A 73 -2.94 -2.34 -2.32
C LEU A 73 -3.84 -3.10 -1.34
N TRP A 74 -4.83 -2.44 -0.76
CA TRP A 74 -5.80 -3.08 0.13
C TRP A 74 -6.63 -4.14 -0.61
N ARG A 75 -7.10 -3.86 -1.83
CA ARG A 75 -7.86 -4.83 -2.63
C ARG A 75 -7.01 -6.04 -3.01
N LEU A 76 -5.75 -5.82 -3.42
CA LEU A 76 -4.83 -6.92 -3.71
C LEU A 76 -4.55 -7.77 -2.45
N GLN A 77 -4.28 -7.12 -1.31
CA GLN A 77 -4.03 -7.79 -0.04
C GLN A 77 -5.25 -8.60 0.43
N ALA A 78 -6.43 -7.98 0.47
CA ALA A 78 -7.65 -8.62 0.93
C ALA A 78 -8.06 -9.76 -0.02
N GLY A 79 -7.99 -9.53 -1.33
CA GLY A 79 -8.28 -10.54 -2.33
C GLY A 79 -7.34 -11.73 -2.24
N GLY A 80 -6.03 -11.49 -2.10
CA GLY A 80 -5.04 -12.56 -1.91
C GLY A 80 -5.34 -13.40 -0.67
N ARG A 81 -5.70 -12.76 0.44
CA ARG A 81 -6.05 -13.43 1.71
C ARG A 81 -7.36 -14.23 1.67
N LEU A 82 -8.27 -13.91 0.75
CA LEU A 82 -9.49 -14.70 0.52
C LEU A 82 -9.21 -15.97 -0.30
N LEU A 83 -8.17 -15.95 -1.13
CA LEU A 83 -7.80 -17.08 -1.99
C LEU A 83 -6.78 -18.02 -1.35
N SER A 84 -5.91 -17.49 -0.47
CA SER A 84 -4.83 -18.25 0.13
C SER A 84 -4.47 -17.74 1.53
N ASP A 85 -4.13 -18.65 2.42
CA ASP A 85 -3.51 -18.36 3.71
C ASP A 85 -1.97 -18.23 3.64
N ARG A 86 -1.38 -18.66 2.53
CA ARG A 86 0.04 -18.55 2.15
C ARG A 86 0.32 -17.30 1.29
N PRO A 87 1.60 -16.95 1.05
CA PRO A 87 1.95 -15.93 0.05
C PRO A 87 1.26 -16.17 -1.29
N LEU A 88 0.93 -15.09 -1.98
CA LEU A 88 0.15 -15.15 -3.21
C LEU A 88 1.05 -15.56 -4.38
N GLU A 89 0.77 -16.72 -4.95
CA GLU A 89 1.43 -17.28 -6.14
C GLU A 89 0.39 -17.41 -7.25
N MET A 90 0.47 -16.57 -8.28
CA MET A 90 -0.56 -16.53 -9.34
C MET A 90 -0.56 -17.81 -10.18
N GLU A 91 0.60 -18.46 -10.30
CA GLU A 91 0.80 -19.71 -11.02
C GLU A 91 0.13 -20.90 -10.32
N ALA A 92 0.01 -20.83 -9.00
CA ALA A 92 -0.68 -21.84 -8.19
C ALA A 92 -2.20 -21.62 -8.12
N LEU A 93 -2.69 -20.44 -8.54
CA LEU A 93 -4.12 -20.15 -8.58
C LEU A 93 -4.78 -20.74 -9.83
N GLY A 94 -5.92 -21.40 -9.61
CA GLY A 94 -6.85 -21.74 -10.69
C GLY A 94 -7.35 -20.48 -11.41
N GLU A 95 -7.88 -20.67 -12.63
CA GLU A 95 -8.40 -19.58 -13.47
C GLU A 95 -9.39 -18.66 -12.73
N GLY A 96 -10.34 -19.22 -11.97
CA GLY A 96 -11.31 -18.43 -11.20
C GLY A 96 -10.68 -17.55 -10.13
N GLY A 97 -9.58 -17.99 -9.50
CA GLY A 97 -8.85 -17.18 -8.50
C GLY A 97 -8.12 -16.00 -9.15
N ARG A 98 -7.48 -16.23 -10.30
CA ARG A 98 -6.85 -15.16 -11.08
C ARG A 98 -7.88 -14.15 -11.59
N ALA A 99 -8.99 -14.62 -12.18
CA ALA A 99 -10.08 -13.78 -12.64
C ALA A 99 -10.73 -12.97 -11.51
N PHE A 100 -10.85 -13.56 -10.32
CA PHE A 100 -11.30 -12.84 -9.12
C PHE A 100 -10.38 -11.66 -8.79
N LEU A 101 -9.07 -11.89 -8.70
CA LEU A 101 -8.13 -10.81 -8.38
C LEU A 101 -8.12 -9.70 -9.42
N LEU A 102 -8.05 -10.06 -10.71
CA LEU A 102 -8.07 -9.10 -11.82
C LEU A 102 -9.30 -8.19 -11.76
N ARG A 103 -10.48 -8.74 -11.47
CA ARG A 103 -11.70 -7.95 -11.30
C ARG A 103 -11.63 -7.03 -10.08
N GLU A 104 -11.19 -7.53 -8.93
CA GLU A 104 -11.11 -6.71 -7.70
C GLU A 104 -10.11 -5.55 -7.85
N THR A 105 -8.98 -5.81 -8.50
CA THR A 105 -7.96 -4.78 -8.75
C THR A 105 -8.30 -3.89 -9.94
N GLY A 106 -9.23 -4.31 -10.81
CA GLY A 106 -9.57 -3.60 -12.05
C GLY A 106 -8.44 -3.65 -13.07
N CYS A 107 -7.76 -4.79 -13.18
CA CYS A 107 -6.72 -5.06 -14.17
C CYS A 107 -7.25 -6.08 -15.18
N GLU A 108 -6.85 -5.96 -16.44
CA GLU A 108 -7.33 -6.84 -17.51
C GLU A 108 -6.61 -8.19 -17.50
N ASP A 109 -5.32 -8.18 -17.17
CA ASP A 109 -4.45 -9.35 -17.13
C ASP A 109 -3.38 -9.25 -16.03
N LEU A 110 -2.61 -10.33 -15.86
CA LEU A 110 -1.56 -10.41 -14.84
C LEU A 110 -0.41 -9.45 -15.11
N ASP A 111 -0.06 -9.20 -16.37
CA ASP A 111 1.02 -8.28 -16.73
C ASP A 111 0.66 -6.84 -16.37
N GLY A 112 -0.58 -6.43 -16.64
CA GLY A 112 -1.15 -5.15 -16.24
C GLY A 112 -1.27 -5.03 -14.72
N LEU A 113 -1.61 -6.11 -14.01
CA LEU A 113 -1.61 -6.12 -12.54
C LEU A 113 -0.20 -5.96 -11.97
N SER A 114 0.79 -6.66 -12.55
CA SER A 114 2.20 -6.58 -12.15
C SER A 114 2.75 -5.17 -12.34
N THR A 115 2.54 -4.61 -13.53
CA THR A 115 2.95 -3.24 -13.87
C THR A 115 2.33 -2.22 -12.92
N ARG A 116 1.01 -2.30 -12.70
CA ARG A 116 0.31 -1.40 -11.79
C ARG A 116 0.80 -1.52 -10.36
N LEU A 117 1.13 -2.73 -9.90
CA LEU A 117 1.71 -2.94 -8.57
C LEU A 117 3.06 -2.26 -8.45
N ALA A 118 3.96 -2.48 -9.41
CA ALA A 118 5.29 -1.85 -9.42
C ALA A 118 5.19 -0.32 -9.42
N ASP A 119 4.37 0.26 -10.30
CA ASP A 119 4.19 1.71 -10.40
C ASP A 119 3.58 2.31 -9.13
N THR A 120 2.57 1.65 -8.57
CA THR A 120 1.92 2.11 -7.33
C THR A 120 2.91 2.10 -6.17
N VAL A 121 3.66 1.01 -6.01
CA VAL A 121 4.65 0.88 -4.94
C VAL A 121 5.76 1.92 -5.09
N ALA A 122 6.26 2.15 -6.30
CA ALA A 122 7.28 3.16 -6.56
C ALA A 122 6.78 4.58 -6.25
N ALA A 123 5.56 4.92 -6.69
CA ALA A 123 4.96 6.23 -6.43
C ALA A 123 4.73 6.47 -4.93
N VAL A 124 4.18 5.48 -4.21
CA VAL A 124 3.96 5.59 -2.76
C VAL A 124 5.30 5.67 -2.03
N ALA A 125 6.30 4.85 -2.40
CA ALA A 125 7.63 4.89 -1.79
C ALA A 125 8.29 6.26 -1.96
N ALA A 126 8.16 6.88 -3.14
CA ALA A 126 8.70 8.20 -3.41
C ALA A 126 8.05 9.27 -2.53
N ILE A 127 6.72 9.22 -2.34
CA ILE A 127 6.00 10.16 -1.46
C ILE A 127 6.40 9.92 0.00
N VAL A 128 6.37 8.67 0.46
CA VAL A 128 6.75 8.32 1.83
C VAL A 128 8.18 8.75 2.13
N GLY A 129 9.12 8.56 1.20
CA GLY A 129 10.52 8.95 1.39
C GLY A 129 10.76 10.46 1.52
N ARG A 130 9.83 11.31 1.05
CA ARG A 130 9.90 12.77 1.28
C ARG A 130 9.49 13.17 2.70
N HIS A 131 8.63 12.38 3.32
CA HIS A 131 7.98 12.70 4.60
C HIS A 131 8.53 11.89 5.78
N LEU A 132 9.08 10.71 5.51
CA LEU A 132 9.68 9.82 6.49
C LEU A 132 11.10 9.48 6.04
N PRO A 133 12.12 9.62 6.91
CA PRO A 133 13.48 9.26 6.56
C PRO A 133 13.56 7.78 6.16
N ALA A 134 14.56 7.47 5.33
CA ALA A 134 14.89 6.10 4.99
C ALA A 134 15.10 5.30 6.28
N PRO A 135 14.66 4.03 6.33
CA PRO A 135 14.93 3.22 7.49
C PRO A 135 16.44 2.95 7.52
N GLU A 136 17.12 3.45 8.55
CA GLU A 136 18.53 3.11 8.81
C GLU A 136 18.61 1.59 9.06
N GLY A 137 19.53 0.94 8.36
CA GLY A 137 19.78 -0.50 8.43
C GLY A 137 20.55 -0.93 9.67
#